data_AF-A0A2T5LG01-F1
#
_entry.id   AF-A0A2T5LG01-F1
#
_cell.length_a   1.000
_cell.length_b   1.000
_cell.length_c   1.000
_cell.angle_alpha   90.00
_cell.angle_beta   90.00
_cell.angle_gamma   90.00
#
_symmetry.space_group_name_H-M   'P 1'
#
loop_
_entity.id
_entity.type
_entity.pdbx_description
1 polymer ?
#
loop_
_entity_poly.entity_id
_entity_poly.type
_entity_poly.pdbx_seq_one_letter_code
_entity_poly.pdbx_strand_id
1 'polypeptide(L)'
;MSDFEAPSREYTRPPMTRGVDPQRMNWLWQLILQATDLDPDEVRVALVACGVAASTKRLHSWEVSDQDDAYFPLSLAELERNLRAVIAMKKQRAEAIDAAADAVKSEPEE
;
A
#
# COMPACT_ATOMS: atom_id res chain seq x y z
N MET A 1 22.67 -41.67 -12.67
CA MET A 1 21.84 -40.50 -12.38
C MET A 1 22.82 -39.41 -11.97
N SER A 2 22.93 -38.33 -12.75
CA SER A 2 23.88 -37.25 -12.44
C SER A 2 23.12 -36.20 -11.64
N ASP A 3 23.45 -36.07 -10.37
CA ASP A 3 22.89 -35.04 -9.50
C ASP A 3 23.38 -33.68 -9.99
N PHE A 4 22.45 -32.86 -10.48
CA PHE A 4 22.73 -31.49 -10.91
C PHE A 4 22.70 -30.61 -9.65
N GLU A 5 23.85 -30.43 -9.02
CA GLU A 5 23.98 -29.51 -7.89
C GLU A 5 23.95 -28.07 -8.42
N ALA A 6 22.82 -27.39 -8.21
CA ALA A 6 22.67 -26.00 -8.62
C ALA A 6 23.61 -25.13 -7.77
N PRO A 7 24.43 -24.25 -8.39
CA PRO A 7 25.37 -23.43 -7.64
C PRO A 7 24.62 -22.54 -6.64
N SER A 8 25.01 -22.60 -5.37
CA SER A 8 24.53 -21.73 -4.29
C SER A 8 25.02 -20.30 -4.53
N ARG A 9 24.40 -19.58 -5.45
CA ARG A 9 24.64 -18.14 -5.61
C ARG A 9 24.05 -17.44 -4.39
N GLU A 10 24.93 -16.96 -3.51
CA GLU A 10 24.54 -15.99 -2.48
C GLU A 10 23.80 -14.83 -3.15
N TYR A 11 22.64 -14.49 -2.59
CA TYR A 11 21.82 -13.39 -3.10
C TYR A 11 22.65 -12.11 -3.11
N THR A 12 23.02 -11.64 -4.29
CA THR A 12 23.79 -10.41 -4.45
C THR A 12 22.80 -9.28 -4.65
N ARG A 13 22.68 -8.39 -3.65
CA ARG A 13 21.84 -7.19 -3.78
C ARG A 13 22.35 -6.36 -4.96
N PRO A 14 21.51 -6.06 -5.97
CA PRO A 14 21.91 -5.21 -7.08
C PRO A 14 22.42 -3.85 -6.57
N PRO A 15 23.43 -3.23 -7.21
CA PRO A 15 23.93 -1.92 -6.81
C PRO A 15 22.79 -0.89 -6.76
N MET A 16 22.71 -0.12 -5.68
CA MET A 16 21.68 0.89 -5.39
C MET A 16 21.82 2.16 -6.26
N THR A 17 22.09 2.01 -7.55
CA THR A 17 22.28 3.11 -8.51
C THR A 17 20.99 3.57 -9.20
N ARG A 18 19.80 3.22 -8.68
CA ARG A 18 18.51 3.60 -9.27
C ARG A 18 17.82 4.74 -8.52
N GLY A 19 18.41 5.94 -8.50
CA GLY A 19 17.76 7.26 -8.32
C GLY A 19 16.79 7.53 -7.14
N VAL A 20 16.41 6.52 -6.37
CA VAL A 20 15.37 6.54 -5.35
C VAL A 20 15.84 5.64 -4.23
N ASP A 21 16.14 6.25 -3.09
CA ASP A 21 16.52 5.55 -1.88
C ASP A 21 15.28 4.83 -1.31
N PRO A 22 15.28 3.48 -1.21
CA PRO A 22 14.15 2.74 -0.67
C PRO A 22 13.81 3.12 0.78
N GLN A 23 14.79 3.58 1.57
CA GLN A 23 14.54 4.09 2.92
C GLN A 23 13.64 5.33 2.91
N ARG A 24 13.81 6.19 1.90
CA ARG A 24 12.97 7.39 1.75
C ARG A 24 11.52 7.07 1.42
N MET A 25 11.22 5.90 0.84
CA MET A 25 9.84 5.56 0.44
C MET A 25 8.96 5.21 1.64
N ASN A 26 9.46 4.43 2.60
CA ASN A 26 8.71 4.17 3.85
C ASN A 26 8.52 5.47 4.63
N TRP A 27 9.55 6.33 4.68
CA TRP A 27 9.44 7.63 5.32
C TRP A 27 8.37 8.52 4.67
N LEU A 28 8.34 8.61 3.35
CA LEU A 28 7.28 9.34 2.64
C LEU A 28 5.89 8.76 2.92
N TRP A 29 5.77 7.43 2.95
CA TRP A 29 4.53 6.76 3.29
C TRP A 29 4.07 7.14 4.71
N GLN A 30 4.96 7.12 5.69
CA GLN A 30 4.66 7.56 7.06
C GLN A 30 4.23 9.03 7.12
N LEU A 31 4.88 9.92 6.37
CA LEU A 31 4.45 11.33 6.29
C LEU A 31 3.06 11.47 5.69
N ILE A 32 2.71 10.67 4.68
CA ILE A 32 1.36 10.63 4.11
C ILE A 32 0.35 10.15 5.16
N LEU A 33 0.66 9.09 5.90
CA LEU A 33 -0.18 8.59 6.99
C LEU A 33 -0.32 9.59 8.15
N GLN A 34 0.69 10.44 8.41
CA GLN A 34 0.59 11.49 9.42
C GLN A 34 -0.20 12.71 8.92
N ALA A 35 -0.05 13.06 7.65
CA ALA A 35 -0.73 14.19 7.03
C ALA A 35 -2.19 13.91 6.66
N THR A 36 -2.63 12.64 6.77
CA THR A 36 -3.98 12.20 6.44
C THR A 36 -4.52 11.32 7.55
N ASP A 37 -5.83 11.26 7.75
CA ASP A 37 -6.44 10.30 8.70
C ASP A 37 -6.56 8.89 8.08
N LEU A 38 -5.53 8.41 7.39
CA LEU A 38 -5.54 7.10 6.72
C LEU A 38 -5.27 5.97 7.72
N ASP A 39 -6.27 5.13 7.93
CA ASP A 39 -6.14 3.89 8.70
C ASP A 39 -5.45 2.78 7.86
N PRO A 40 -4.41 2.10 8.38
CA PRO A 40 -3.77 0.97 7.71
C PRO A 40 -4.72 -0.14 7.27
N ASP A 41 -5.79 -0.43 8.02
CA ASP A 41 -6.79 -1.43 7.63
C ASP A 41 -7.63 -0.97 6.44
N GLU A 42 -7.93 0.33 6.35
CA GLU A 42 -8.59 0.89 5.18
C GLU A 42 -7.69 0.82 3.94
N VAL A 43 -6.39 1.09 4.11
CA VAL A 43 -5.41 0.90 3.03
C VAL A 43 -5.40 -0.55 2.57
N ARG A 44 -5.42 -1.52 3.50
CA ARG A 44 -5.48 -2.94 3.17
C ARG A 44 -6.73 -3.28 2.37
N VAL A 45 -7.90 -2.79 2.79
CA VAL A 45 -9.17 -2.99 2.08
C VAL A 45 -9.11 -2.40 0.67
N ALA A 46 -8.59 -1.18 0.52
CA ALA A 46 -8.42 -0.54 -0.78
C ALA A 46 -7.51 -1.34 -1.72
N LEU A 47 -6.39 -1.85 -1.20
CA LEU A 47 -5.46 -2.68 -1.96
C LEU A 47 -6.11 -3.99 -2.42
N VAL A 48 -6.79 -4.69 -1.52
CA VAL A 48 -7.49 -5.93 -1.85
C VAL A 48 -8.59 -5.70 -2.89
N ALA A 49 -9.35 -4.61 -2.78
CA ALA A 49 -10.36 -4.22 -3.76
C ALA A 49 -9.77 -3.97 -5.16
N CYS A 50 -8.50 -3.53 -5.24
CA CYS A 50 -7.75 -3.37 -6.49
C CYS A 50 -7.01 -4.64 -6.95
N GLY A 51 -7.29 -5.81 -6.34
CA GLY A 51 -6.65 -7.08 -6.69
C GLY A 51 -5.20 -7.21 -6.19
N VAL A 52 -4.78 -6.35 -5.25
CA VAL A 52 -3.46 -6.42 -4.62
C VAL A 52 -3.57 -7.24 -3.34
N ALA A 53 -2.95 -8.41 -3.33
CA ALA A 53 -2.80 -9.19 -2.11
C ALA A 53 -1.87 -8.46 -1.12
N ALA A 54 -2.46 -7.84 -0.10
CA ALA A 54 -1.74 -7.10 0.93
C ALA A 54 -1.91 -7.79 2.28
N SER A 55 -0.83 -8.34 2.82
CA SER A 55 -0.83 -8.98 4.14
C SER A 55 -0.58 -7.96 5.24
N THR A 56 -1.10 -8.21 6.45
CA THR A 56 -0.84 -7.36 7.62
C THR A 56 0.64 -7.19 7.89
N LYS A 57 1.44 -8.27 7.76
CA LYS A 57 2.89 -8.21 7.90
C LYS A 57 3.52 -7.24 6.88
N ARG A 58 3.02 -7.21 5.63
CA ARG A 58 3.54 -6.31 4.60
C ARG A 58 3.19 -4.86 4.90
N LEU A 59 1.96 -4.57 5.33
CA LEU A 59 1.59 -3.20 5.72
C LEU A 59 2.43 -2.72 6.91
N HIS A 60 2.57 -3.55 7.95
CA HIS A 60 3.36 -3.23 9.13
C HIS A 60 4.82 -2.89 8.78
N SER A 61 5.41 -3.58 7.80
CA SER A 61 6.78 -3.30 7.34
C SER A 61 7.00 -1.88 6.79
N TRP A 62 5.93 -1.14 6.48
CA TRP A 62 5.97 0.24 6.00
C TRP A 62 5.90 1.28 7.12
N GLU A 63 5.49 0.88 8.32
CA GLU A 63 5.28 1.74 9.49
C GLU A 63 6.46 1.72 10.46
N VAL A 64 7.31 0.70 10.36
CA VAL A 64 8.47 0.53 11.24
C VAL A 64 9.72 1.26 10.72
N SER A 65 10.64 1.57 11.63
CA SER A 65 11.96 2.14 11.33
C SER A 65 12.83 1.15 10.56
N ASP A 66 13.85 1.64 9.85
CA ASP A 66 14.83 0.81 9.15
C ASP A 66 15.75 -0.02 10.05
N GLN A 67 15.72 0.24 11.36
CA GLN A 67 16.39 -0.56 12.38
C GLN A 67 15.56 -1.73 12.91
N ASP A 68 14.29 -1.82 12.52
CA ASP A 68 13.37 -2.89 12.96
C ASP A 68 13.53 -4.15 12.09
N ASP A 69 13.48 -5.34 12.69
CA ASP A 69 13.59 -6.61 11.97
C ASP A 69 12.40 -6.85 11.01
N ALA A 70 11.26 -6.22 11.27
CA ALA A 70 10.09 -6.25 10.39
C ALA A 70 10.24 -5.30 9.20
N TYR A 71 11.29 -4.47 9.15
CA TYR A 71 11.50 -3.50 8.09
C TYR A 71 11.63 -4.17 6.74
N PHE A 72 10.82 -3.71 5.79
CA PHE A 72 10.99 -4.07 4.40
C PHE A 72 10.62 -2.89 3.51
N PRO A 73 11.53 -2.44 2.63
CA PRO A 73 11.34 -1.22 1.88
C PRO A 73 10.15 -1.30 0.93
N LEU A 74 9.42 -0.19 0.85
CA LEU A 74 8.42 0.09 -0.16
C LEU A 74 9.14 0.55 -1.43
N SER A 75 8.84 -0.07 -2.56
CA SER A 75 9.30 0.44 -3.86
C SER A 75 8.45 1.63 -4.31
N LEU A 76 9.00 2.48 -5.20
CA LEU A 76 8.23 3.57 -5.80
C LEU A 76 6.95 3.07 -6.50
N ALA A 77 7.02 1.93 -7.17
CA ALA A 77 5.87 1.32 -7.83
C ALA A 77 4.80 0.87 -6.83
N GLU A 78 5.20 0.32 -5.68
CA GLU A 78 4.26 -0.01 -4.61
C GLU A 78 3.65 1.26 -4.01
N LEU A 79 4.44 2.30 -3.76
CA LEU A 79 3.95 3.58 -3.25
C LEU A 79 2.87 4.18 -4.18
N GLU A 80 3.18 4.27 -5.48
CA GLU A 80 2.25 4.78 -6.49
C GLU A 80 0.96 3.94 -6.53
N ARG A 81 1.09 2.61 -6.57
CA ARG A 81 -0.05 1.70 -6.60
C ARG A 81 -0.92 1.85 -5.35
N ASN A 82 -0.31 1.93 -4.17
CA ASN A 82 -1.02 2.09 -2.91
C ASN A 82 -1.81 3.40 -2.88
N LEU A 83 -1.19 4.50 -3.34
CA LEU A 83 -1.87 5.80 -3.46
C LEU A 83 -3.05 5.77 -4.43
N ARG A 84 -2.88 5.15 -5.61
CA ARG A 84 -3.98 5.00 -6.57
C ARG A 84 -5.16 4.22 -5.99
N ALA A 85 -4.89 3.14 -5.25
CA ALA A 85 -5.93 2.33 -4.60
C ALA A 85 -6.70 3.15 -3.55
N VAL A 86 -5.98 3.87 -2.69
CA VAL A 86 -6.58 4.75 -1.68
C VAL A 86 -7.42 5.86 -2.32
N ILE A 87 -6.92 6.50 -3.38
CA ILE A 87 -7.66 7.54 -4.11
C ILE A 87 -8.96 6.96 -4.70
N ALA A 88 -8.89 5.78 -5.31
CA ALA A 88 -10.07 5.12 -5.88
C ALA A 88 -11.11 4.79 -4.80
N MET A 89 -10.69 4.24 -3.66
CA MET A 89 -11.58 3.98 -2.52
C MET A 89 -12.24 5.27 -2.02
N LYS A 90 -11.47 6.35 -1.85
CA LYS A 90 -12.02 7.63 -1.39
C LYS A 90 -13.06 8.21 -2.36
N LYS A 91 -12.81 8.09 -3.68
CA LYS A 91 -13.78 8.50 -4.70
C LYS A 91 -15.08 7.69 -4.63
N GLN A 92 -14.96 6.36 -4.57
CA GLN A 92 -16.13 5.48 -4.46
C GLN A 92 -16.97 5.77 -3.20
N ARG A 93 -16.31 6.03 -2.07
CA ARG A 93 -17.01 6.42 -0.83
C ARG A 93 -17.74 7.75 -0.97
N ALA A 94 -17.11 8.75 -1.59
CA ALA A 94 -17.74 10.04 -1.82
C ALA A 94 -18.97 9.91 -2.73
N GLU A 95 -18.84 9.18 -3.84
CA GLU A 95 -19.95 8.92 -4.78
C GLU A 95 -21.12 8.17 -4.10
N ALA A 96 -20.82 7.21 -3.22
CA ALA A 96 -21.85 6.48 -2.48
C ALA A 96 -22.59 7.38 -1.47
N ILE A 97 -21.89 8.32 -0.83
CA ILE A 97 -22.50 9.31 0.08
C ILE A 97 -23.42 10.25 -0.69
N ASP A 98 -22.96 10.76 -1.83
CA ASP A 98 -23.77 11.65 -2.67
C ASP A 98 -25.03 10.94 -3.18
N ALA A 99 -24.89 9.69 -3.66
CA ALA A 99 -26.02 8.87 -4.09
C ALA A 99 -27.03 8.59 -2.97
N ALA A 100 -26.55 8.33 -1.74
CA ALA A 100 -27.43 8.14 -0.59
C ALA A 100 -28.17 9.43 -0.21
N ALA A 101 -27.50 10.59 -0.28
CA ALA A 101 -28.11 11.88 0.00
C ALA A 101 -29.20 12.24 -1.03
N ASP A 102 -29.03 11.86 -2.29
CA ASP A 102 -30.04 12.08 -3.33
C ASP A 102 -31.23 11.11 -3.23
N ALA A 103 -31.00 9.88 -2.77
CA ALA A 103 -32.09 8.93 -2.47
C ALA A 103 -33.01 9.46 -1.34
N VAL A 104 -32.44 9.98 -0.25
CA VAL A 104 -33.22 10.53 0.88
C VAL A 104 -34.05 11.77 0.48
N LYS A 105 -33.57 12.59 -0.47
CA LYS A 105 -34.33 13.76 -0.96
C LYS A 105 -35.48 13.40 -1.91
N SER A 106 -35.48 12.19 -2.46
CA SER A 106 -36.45 11.76 -3.48
C SER A 106 -37.57 10.88 -2.92
N GLU A 107 -37.50 10.49 -1.65
CA GLU A 107 -38.63 9.86 -0.93
C GLU A 107 -39.65 10.94 -0.51
N PRO A 108 -40.92 10.87 -0.95
CA PRO A 108 -41.96 11.79 -0.49
C PRO A 108 -42.33 11.48 0.97
N GLU A 109 -42.47 12.50 1.81
CA GLU A 109 -43.15 12.37 3.12
C GLU A 109 -44.61 11.93 2.85
N GLU A 110 -44.93 10.66 3.10
CA GLU A 110 -46.31 10.15 3.17
C GLU A 110 -47.07 10.68 4.39
#